data_AF-A0A3C0KZ52-F1
#
_entry.id   AF-A0A3C0KZ52-F1
#
_cell.length_a   1.000
_cell.length_b   1.000
_cell.length_c   1.000
_cell.angle_alpha   90.00
_cell.angle_beta   90.00
_cell.angle_gamma   90.00
#
_symmetry.space_group_name_H-M   'P 1'
#
loop_
_entity.id
_entity.type
_entity.pdbx_description
1 polymer ?
#
loop_
_entity_poly.entity_id
_entity_poly.type
_entity_poly.pdbx_seq_one_letter_code
_entity_poly.pdbx_strand_id
1 'polypeptide(L)'
;MSNWLYRLYERFLWSQVKTGPSPNHIGLILDGNRRFARGRGLAQNLGHEEGSKRVEEFLRWCRRLDIKVVTLYGFSTENFNRPE
;
A
#
# COMPACT_ATOMS: atom_id res chain seq x y z
N MET A 1 -9.31 18.76 -7.52
CA MET A 1 -10.68 18.33 -7.16
C MET A 1 -11.05 18.93 -5.82
N SER A 2 -12.26 19.49 -5.64
CA SER A 2 -12.67 20.00 -4.34
C SER A 2 -12.62 18.87 -3.30
N ASN A 3 -11.91 19.11 -2.20
CA ASN A 3 -11.60 18.09 -1.18
C ASN A 3 -12.87 17.43 -0.60
N TRP A 4 -14.02 18.12 -0.68
CA TRP A 4 -15.31 17.63 -0.22
C TRP A 4 -15.90 16.49 -1.07
N LEU A 5 -15.85 16.60 -2.40
CA LEU A 5 -16.37 15.55 -3.29
C LEU A 5 -15.59 14.25 -3.10
N TYR A 6 -14.28 14.35 -2.96
CA TYR A 6 -13.42 13.20 -2.72
C TYR A 6 -13.72 12.54 -1.37
N ARG A 7 -13.92 13.32 -0.30
CA ARG A 7 -14.32 12.78 1.02
C ARG A 7 -15.69 12.08 0.98
N LEU A 8 -16.64 12.60 0.21
CA LEU A 8 -17.94 11.96 0.05
C LEU A 8 -17.80 10.62 -0.68
N TYR A 9 -17.01 10.59 -1.75
CA TYR A 9 -16.68 9.39 -2.50
C TYR A 9 -15.97 8.34 -1.62
N GLU A 10 -14.97 8.76 -0.85
CA GLU A 10 -14.25 7.88 0.09
C GLU A 10 -15.20 7.27 1.12
N ARG A 11 -16.14 8.06 1.65
CA ARG A 11 -17.14 7.56 2.61
C ARG A 11 -18.05 6.49 1.99
N PHE A 12 -18.41 6.64 0.71
CA PHE A 12 -19.19 5.64 0.00
C PHE A 12 -18.40 4.34 -0.21
N LEU A 13 -17.14 4.44 -0.67
CA LEU A 13 -16.25 3.29 -0.81
C LEU A 13 -16.07 2.52 0.50
N TRP A 14 -15.88 3.24 1.61
CA TRP A 14 -15.79 2.62 2.93
C TRP A 14 -17.03 1.83 3.30
N SER A 15 -18.22 2.35 2.97
CA SER A 15 -19.47 1.62 3.22
C SER A 15 -19.51 0.34 2.40
N GLN A 16 -19.21 0.41 1.09
CA GLN A 16 -19.26 -0.75 0.19
C GLN A 16 -18.30 -1.85 0.63
N VAL A 17 -17.06 -1.51 0.99
CA VAL A 17 -16.06 -2.48 1.45
C VAL A 17 -16.48 -3.11 2.78
N LYS A 18 -17.01 -2.31 3.71
CA LYS A 18 -17.37 -2.79 5.05
C LYS A 18 -18.62 -3.69 5.07
N THR A 19 -19.56 -3.46 4.16
CA THR A 19 -20.79 -4.27 4.04
C THR A 19 -20.67 -5.42 3.04
N GLY A 20 -19.61 -5.42 2.23
CA GLY A 20 -19.35 -6.45 1.23
C GLY A 20 -18.66 -7.70 1.80
N PRO A 21 -18.34 -8.67 0.94
CA PRO A 21 -17.53 -9.83 1.32
C PRO A 21 -16.15 -9.38 1.81
N SER A 22 -15.74 -9.84 2.98
CA SER A 22 -14.43 -9.52 3.56
C SER A 22 -13.47 -10.72 3.46
N PRO A 23 -12.26 -10.55 2.91
CA PRO A 23 -11.26 -11.60 2.90
C PRO A 23 -10.63 -11.77 4.29
N ASN A 24 -10.30 -13.01 4.66
CA ASN A 24 -9.52 -13.27 5.88
C ASN A 24 -8.01 -13.04 5.69
N HIS A 25 -7.53 -13.09 4.43
CA HIS A 25 -6.11 -13.02 4.09
C HIS A 25 -5.88 -12.21 2.81
N ILE A 26 -4.91 -11.29 2.85
CA ILE A 26 -4.42 -10.56 1.68
C ILE A 26 -2.93 -10.81 1.46
N GLY A 27 -2.53 -11.10 0.23
CA GLY A 27 -1.14 -11.02 -0.23
C GLY A 27 -0.86 -9.67 -0.89
N LEU A 28 0.24 -9.02 -0.51
CA LEU A 28 0.66 -7.72 -1.05
C LEU A 28 2.11 -7.79 -1.55
N ILE A 29 2.33 -7.41 -2.80
CA ILE A 29 3.65 -7.29 -3.40
C ILE A 29 4.11 -5.84 -3.33
N LEU A 30 5.24 -5.60 -2.66
CA LEU A 30 5.80 -4.25 -2.48
C LEU A 30 6.70 -3.91 -3.66
N ASP A 31 6.11 -3.40 -4.75
CA ASP A 31 6.83 -2.97 -5.95
C ASP A 31 6.64 -1.47 -6.21
N GLY A 32 7.56 -0.88 -6.97
CA GLY A 32 7.45 0.48 -7.48
C GLY A 32 8.21 1.54 -6.69
N ASN A 33 8.77 1.23 -5.51
CA ASN A 33 9.48 2.20 -4.67
C ASN A 33 10.61 2.96 -5.42
N ARG A 34 11.44 2.25 -6.20
CA ARG A 34 12.49 2.88 -7.02
C ARG A 34 11.92 3.74 -8.16
N ARG A 35 10.84 3.30 -8.80
CA ARG A 35 10.16 4.05 -9.88
C ARG A 35 9.51 5.32 -9.32
N PHE A 36 8.89 5.22 -8.15
CA PHE A 36 8.32 6.35 -7.42
C PHE A 36 9.41 7.38 -7.06
N ALA A 37 10.55 6.94 -6.51
CA ALA A 37 11.65 7.83 -6.20
C ALA A 37 12.17 8.56 -7.45
N ARG A 38 12.45 7.82 -8.54
CA ARG A 38 12.90 8.39 -9.82
C ARG A 38 11.91 9.41 -10.38
N GLY A 39 10.61 9.09 -10.40
CA GLY A 39 9.56 9.99 -10.89
C GLY A 39 9.39 11.26 -10.07
N ARG A 40 9.95 11.30 -8.84
CA ARG A 40 9.94 12.46 -7.94
C ARG A 40 11.30 13.14 -7.81
N GLY A 41 12.33 12.67 -8.54
CA GLY A 41 13.70 13.17 -8.39
C GLY A 41 14.31 12.88 -7.01
N LEU A 42 13.81 11.86 -6.30
CA LEU A 42 14.26 11.49 -4.96
C LEU A 42 15.32 10.38 -5.02
N ALA A 43 16.15 10.31 -3.98
CA ALA A 43 17.05 9.19 -3.75
C ALA A 43 16.26 7.87 -3.52
N GLN A 44 16.86 6.74 -3.88
CA GLN A 44 16.17 5.44 -3.83
C GLN A 44 15.71 5.05 -2.42
N ASN A 45 16.52 5.34 -1.40
CA ASN A 45 16.20 5.12 0.01
C ASN A 45 14.91 5.84 0.44
N LEU A 46 14.68 7.07 -0.03
CA LEU A 46 13.45 7.82 0.23
C LEU A 46 12.23 7.14 -0.40
N GLY A 47 12.40 6.49 -1.55
CA GLY A 47 11.35 5.66 -2.15
C GLY A 47 10.96 4.46 -1.27
N HIS A 48 11.94 3.83 -0.62
CA HIS A 48 11.67 2.74 0.33
C HIS A 48 10.98 3.23 1.60
N GLU A 49 11.38 4.40 2.12
CA GLU A 49 10.75 5.02 3.29
C GLU A 49 9.28 5.36 3.03
N GLU A 50 8.99 6.00 1.90
CA GLU A 50 7.61 6.31 1.49
C GLU A 50 6.79 5.04 1.25
N GLY A 51 7.40 4.01 0.65
CA GLY A 51 6.79 2.69 0.53
C GLY A 51 6.41 2.11 1.90
N SER A 52 7.28 2.20 2.90
CA SER A 52 7.01 1.74 4.26
C SER A 52 5.82 2.46 4.89
N LYS A 53 5.74 3.79 4.76
CA LYS A 53 4.60 4.59 5.27
C LYS A 53 3.27 4.15 4.63
N ARG A 54 3.29 3.82 3.33
CA ARG A 54 2.11 3.32 2.62
C ARG A 54 1.69 1.93 3.07
N VAL A 55 2.64 1.05 3.36
CA VAL A 55 2.36 -0.27 3.94
C VAL A 55 1.71 -0.11 5.31
N GLU A 56 2.23 0.78 6.16
CA GLU A 56 1.65 1.05 7.47
C GLU A 56 0.20 1.56 7.37
N GLU A 57 -0.08 2.47 6.44
CA GLU A 57 -1.43 2.94 6.14
C GLU A 57 -2.36 1.79 5.69
N PHE A 58 -1.89 0.94 4.78
CA PHE A 58 -2.62 -0.23 4.32
C PHE A 58 -2.93 -1.24 5.44
N LEU A 59 -1.95 -1.51 6.32
CA LEU A 59 -2.15 -2.40 7.46
C LEU A 59 -3.17 -1.84 8.46
N ARG A 60 -3.21 -0.51 8.65
CA ARG A 60 -4.27 0.14 9.43
C ARG A 60 -5.65 -0.08 8.81
N TRP A 61 -5.78 -0.01 7.48
CA TRP A 61 -7.05 -0.32 6.81
C TRP A 61 -7.45 -1.78 7.00
N CYS A 62 -6.52 -2.71 6.81
CA CYS A 62 -6.75 -4.14 7.02
C CYS A 62 -7.25 -4.41 8.45
N ARG A 63 -6.61 -3.78 9.45
CA ARG A 63 -7.03 -3.90 10.85
C ARG A 63 -8.43 -3.33 11.10
N ARG A 64 -8.77 -2.19 10.48
CA ARG A 64 -10.12 -1.60 10.58
C ARG A 64 -11.20 -2.46 9.93
N LEU A 65 -10.83 -3.27 8.96
CA LEU A 65 -11.71 -4.20 8.23
C LEU A 65 -11.73 -5.62 8.81
N ASP A 66 -11.06 -5.85 9.95
CA ASP A 66 -10.92 -7.17 10.59
C ASP A 66 -10.26 -8.24 9.69
N ILE A 67 -9.34 -7.83 8.82
CA ILE A 67 -8.56 -8.75 8.00
C ILE A 67 -7.46 -9.35 8.88
N LYS A 68 -7.50 -10.67 9.05
CA LYS A 68 -6.70 -11.39 10.05
C LYS A 68 -5.26 -11.62 9.64
N VAL A 69 -5.04 -11.83 8.35
CA VAL A 69 -3.71 -12.21 7.83
C VAL A 69 -3.34 -11.28 6.68
N VAL A 70 -2.10 -10.78 6.71
CA VAL A 70 -1.50 -10.05 5.59
C VAL A 70 -0.11 -10.64 5.33
N THR A 71 0.13 -11.08 4.10
CA THR A 71 1.45 -11.52 3.65
C THR A 71 2.08 -10.44 2.78
N LEU A 72 3.27 -9.98 3.17
CA LEU A 72 4.02 -8.96 2.44
C LEU A 72 5.17 -9.61 1.68
N TYR A 73 5.25 -9.38 0.38
CA TYR A 73 6.43 -9.69 -0.41
C TYR A 73 7.32 -8.44 -0.50
N GLY A 74 8.21 -8.31 0.49
CA GLY A 74 9.13 -7.17 0.60
C GLY A 74 10.47 -7.36 -0.10
N PHE A 75 10.89 -8.60 -0.32
CA PHE A 75 12.19 -8.88 -0.92
C PHE A 75 12.23 -10.28 -1.57
N SER A 76 12.87 -10.38 -2.73
CA SER A 76 13.16 -11.65 -3.43
C SER A 76 14.63 -11.98 -3.28
N THR A 77 14.98 -13.27 -3.16
CA THR A 77 16.36 -13.74 -3.30
C THR A 77 16.97 -13.38 -4.67
N GLU A 78 16.14 -13.17 -5.70
CA GLU A 78 16.59 -12.72 -7.04
C GLU A 78 17.04 -11.25 -7.07
N ASN A 79 16.66 -10.43 -6.09
CA ASN A 79 17.10 -9.02 -6.02
C ASN A 79 18.53 -8.86 -5.50
N PHE A 80 19.17 -9.92 -4.97
CA PHE A 80 20.57 -9.86 -4.51
C PHE A 80 21.56 -9.58 -5.65
N ASN A 81 21.23 -9.98 -6.89
CA ASN A 81 22.14 -9.84 -8.04
C ASN A 81 21.87 -8.60 -8.90
N ARG A 82 21.03 -7.67 -8.45
CA ARG A 82 20.85 -6.40 -9.19
C ARG A 82 22.02 -5.48 -8.89
N PRO A 83 22.86 -5.13 -9.89
CA PRO A 83 23.88 -4.11 -9.69
C PRO A 83 23.20 -2.77 -9.37
N GLU A 84 23.81 -1.99 -8.47
CA GLU A 84 23.35 -0.67 -8.04
C GLU A 84 23.18 0.32 -9.21
#